data_AF-A0A1S3ZES0-F1
#
_entry.id   AF-A0A1S3ZES0-F1
#
_cell.length_a   1.000
_cell.length_b   1.000
_cell.length_c   1.000
_cell.angle_alpha   90.00
_cell.angle_beta   90.00
_cell.angle_gamma   90.00
#
_symmetry.space_group_name_H-M   'P 1'
#
loop_
_entity.id
_entity.type
_entity.pdbx_description
1 polymer ?
#
loop_
_entity_poly.entity_id
_entity_poly.type
_entity_poly.pdbx_seq_one_letter_code
_entity_poly.pdbx_strand_id
1 'polypeptide(L)'
;MTHPSFRSICYISRVEYVVVSAIQIISNFLLLCTPENERITIRQVELAAMKIPALKFKSSTDPIECEDFLDSVVEKRLSDPAADPFAKDCLLLCKQVYENADDAMKKPIEDVNRGSYYSANVDLSALTTDLETCIDCIKEIYGDDQEFMSFDDWAGKITEDALEKIVGFSS
;
A
#
# COMPACT_ATOMS: atom_id res chain seq x y z
N MET A 1 0.07 25.55 -37.32
CA MET A 1 0.89 24.51 -36.66
C MET A 1 1.40 25.09 -35.36
N THR A 2 0.72 24.80 -34.25
CA THR A 2 1.09 25.26 -32.91
C THR A 2 2.15 24.30 -32.36
N HIS A 3 3.41 24.74 -32.29
CA HIS A 3 4.44 24.00 -31.56
C HIS A 3 4.09 23.97 -30.07
N PRO A 4 4.04 22.80 -29.41
CA PRO A 4 3.90 22.75 -27.97
C PRO A 4 5.13 23.42 -27.33
N SER A 5 4.88 24.33 -26.38
CA SER A 5 5.96 25.02 -25.67
C SER A 5 6.84 24.02 -24.92
N PHE A 6 8.15 24.26 -24.83
CA PHE A 6 9.10 23.43 -24.08
C PHE A 6 8.66 23.18 -22.61
N ARG A 7 7.92 24.13 -22.00
CA ARG A 7 7.30 23.98 -20.68
C ARG A 7 6.25 22.86 -20.64
N SER A 8 5.42 22.75 -21.68
CA SER A 8 4.39 21.71 -21.79
C SER A 8 5.00 20.32 -21.91
N ILE A 9 6.10 20.17 -22.63
CA ILE A 9 6.79 18.87 -22.80
C ILE A 9 7.43 18.43 -21.47
N CYS A 10 8.11 19.32 -20.76
CA CYS A 10 8.67 19.00 -19.43
C CYS A 10 7.60 18.68 -18.38
N TYR A 11 6.44 19.34 -18.45
CA TYR A 11 5.30 19.05 -17.57
C TYR A 11 4.73 17.66 -17.83
N ILE A 12 4.52 17.30 -19.11
CA ILE A 12 4.02 15.97 -19.51
C ILE A 12 4.99 14.87 -19.06
N SER A 13 6.29 15.02 -19.31
CA SER A 13 7.29 14.02 -18.87
C SER A 13 7.38 13.90 -17.34
N ARG A 14 7.13 14.98 -16.59
CA ARG A 14 7.10 14.96 -15.12
C ARG A 14 5.84 14.28 -14.58
N VAL A 15 4.69 14.51 -15.19
CA VAL A 15 3.42 13.85 -14.85
C VAL A 15 3.52 12.35 -15.13
N GLU A 16 3.98 11.95 -16.32
CA GLU A 16 4.15 10.54 -16.69
C GLU A 16 5.11 9.81 -15.75
N TYR A 17 6.25 10.41 -15.40
CA TYR A 17 7.21 9.79 -14.49
C TYR A 17 6.65 9.55 -13.09
N VAL A 18 5.85 10.49 -12.56
CA VAL A 18 5.33 10.38 -11.20
C VAL A 18 4.15 9.40 -11.13
N VAL A 19 3.25 9.41 -12.12
CA VAL A 19 2.18 8.42 -12.27
C VAL A 19 2.75 7.00 -12.29
N VAL A 20 3.77 6.78 -13.13
CA VAL A 20 4.45 5.48 -13.24
C VAL A 20 5.12 5.09 -11.92
N SER A 21 5.70 6.05 -11.22
CA SER A 21 6.40 5.81 -9.95
C SER A 21 5.47 5.53 -8.76
N ALA A 22 4.26 6.10 -8.74
CA ALA A 22 3.25 5.81 -7.72
C ALA A 22 2.58 4.46 -7.98
N ILE A 23 2.20 4.19 -9.24
CA ILE A 23 1.62 2.91 -9.66
C ILE A 23 2.58 1.75 -9.34
N GLN A 24 3.89 1.92 -9.56
CA GLN A 24 4.87 0.87 -9.26
C GLN A 24 4.97 0.57 -7.76
N ILE A 25 4.91 1.57 -6.88
CA ILE A 25 4.93 1.33 -5.42
C ILE A 25 3.69 0.56 -5.00
N ILE A 26 2.52 1.03 -5.43
CA ILE A 26 1.24 0.41 -5.06
C ILE A 26 1.16 -1.01 -5.63
N SER A 27 1.67 -1.23 -6.85
CA SER A 27 1.71 -2.56 -7.47
C SER A 27 2.66 -3.53 -6.73
N ASN A 28 3.80 -3.04 -6.22
CA ASN A 28 4.70 -3.85 -5.39
C ASN A 28 4.03 -4.26 -4.07
N PHE A 29 3.25 -3.37 -3.46
CA PHE A 29 2.47 -3.69 -2.26
C PHE A 29 1.42 -4.76 -2.54
N LEU A 30 0.63 -4.59 -3.61
CA LEU A 30 -0.35 -5.57 -4.02
C LEU A 30 0.29 -6.95 -4.25
N LEU A 31 1.45 -7.03 -4.91
CA LEU A 31 2.16 -8.31 -5.11
C LEU A 31 2.52 -9.06 -3.81
N LEU A 32 2.61 -8.35 -2.69
CA LEU A 32 2.95 -8.88 -1.38
C LEU A 32 1.73 -9.11 -0.48
N CYS A 33 0.62 -8.44 -0.77
CA CYS A 33 -0.60 -8.54 0.02
C CYS A 33 -1.74 -9.29 -0.65
N THR A 34 -1.64 -9.53 -1.95
CA THR A 34 -2.59 -10.35 -2.68
C THR A 34 -2.26 -11.83 -2.56
N PRO A 35 -3.26 -12.68 -2.28
CA PRO A 35 -3.13 -14.11 -2.29
C PRO A 35 -2.42 -14.68 -3.52
N GLU A 36 -1.55 -15.70 -3.34
CA GLU A 36 -0.78 -16.29 -4.45
C GLU A 36 -1.69 -16.79 -5.60
N ASN A 37 -2.91 -17.23 -5.27
CA ASN A 37 -3.94 -17.65 -6.22
C ASN A 37 -4.57 -16.50 -7.04
N GLU A 38 -4.45 -15.24 -6.59
CA GLU A 38 -5.00 -14.03 -7.22
C GLU A 38 -3.94 -13.11 -7.86
N ARG A 39 -2.63 -13.34 -7.59
CA ARG A 39 -1.50 -12.58 -8.20
C ARG A 39 -1.47 -12.59 -9.74
N ILE A 40 -2.20 -13.50 -10.39
CA ILE A 40 -2.33 -13.59 -11.86
C ILE A 40 -2.97 -12.32 -12.45
N THR A 41 -3.87 -11.66 -11.71
CA THR A 41 -4.58 -10.45 -12.18
C THR A 41 -3.69 -9.21 -12.09
N ILE A 42 -2.79 -9.13 -11.11
CA ILE A 42 -1.88 -7.97 -10.91
C ILE A 42 -0.75 -7.95 -11.93
N ARG A 43 -0.21 -9.12 -12.31
CA ARG A 43 0.76 -9.22 -13.42
C ARG A 43 0.19 -8.75 -14.77
N GLN A 44 -1.13 -8.81 -14.95
CA GLN A 44 -1.81 -8.26 -16.15
C GLN A 44 -1.93 -6.73 -16.08
N VAL A 45 -2.11 -6.15 -14.88
CA VAL A 45 -2.13 -4.69 -14.66
C VAL A 45 -0.75 -4.07 -14.90
N GLU A 46 0.34 -4.71 -14.48
CA GLU A 46 1.72 -4.31 -14.85
C GLU A 46 1.93 -4.32 -16.38
N LEU A 47 1.38 -5.32 -17.07
CA LEU A 47 1.48 -5.44 -18.53
C LEU A 47 0.72 -4.35 -19.29
N ALA A 48 -0.37 -3.84 -18.72
CA ALA A 48 -1.13 -2.72 -19.27
C ALA A 48 -0.50 -1.36 -18.95
N ALA A 49 0.23 -1.24 -17.83
CA ALA A 49 0.79 0.01 -17.33
C ALA A 49 2.24 0.32 -17.79
N MET A 50 3.00 -0.66 -18.31
CA MET A 50 4.41 -0.43 -18.69
C MET A 50 4.83 -1.07 -20.03
N LYS A 51 5.11 -0.22 -21.02
CA LYS A 51 6.25 -0.42 -21.95
C LYS A 51 7.51 0.28 -21.45
N ILE A 52 7.74 0.29 -20.13
CA ILE A 52 8.86 1.01 -19.49
C ILE A 52 9.70 -0.01 -18.72
N PRO A 53 11.04 0.03 -18.83
CA PRO A 53 11.91 -0.94 -18.17
C PRO A 53 11.78 -0.83 -16.65
N ALA A 54 11.60 -1.99 -16.01
CA ALA A 54 11.46 -2.16 -14.56
C ALA A 54 12.52 -1.36 -13.79
N LEU A 55 12.08 -0.30 -13.10
CA LEU A 55 12.89 0.34 -12.07
C LEU A 55 12.83 -0.56 -10.83
N LYS A 56 13.96 -1.21 -10.53
CA LYS A 56 14.12 -2.03 -9.33
C LYS A 56 13.94 -1.13 -8.09
N PHE A 57 12.76 -1.15 -7.49
CA PHE A 57 12.56 -0.63 -6.15
C PHE A 57 13.28 -1.57 -5.18
N LYS A 58 14.41 -1.12 -4.63
CA LYS A 58 15.07 -1.81 -3.52
C LYS A 58 14.41 -1.33 -2.23
N SER A 59 13.37 -2.02 -1.79
CA SER A 59 13.05 -2.07 -0.36
C SER A 59 14.28 -2.65 0.34
N SER A 60 14.81 -1.96 1.36
CA SER A 60 16.00 -2.38 2.11
C SER A 60 15.71 -3.44 3.19
N THR A 61 14.47 -3.88 3.28
CA THR A 61 13.98 -4.96 4.13
C THR A 61 13.32 -6.00 3.23
N ASP A 62 13.59 -7.28 3.51
CA ASP A 62 12.94 -8.39 2.81
C ASP A 62 11.41 -8.19 2.91
N PRO A 63 10.68 -8.25 1.79
CA PRO A 63 9.26 -7.96 1.79
C PRO A 63 8.50 -8.99 2.64
N ILE A 64 7.69 -8.52 3.58
CA ILE A 64 6.81 -9.37 4.39
C ILE A 64 5.51 -9.56 3.59
N GLU A 65 5.11 -10.79 3.33
CA GLU A 65 3.82 -11.06 2.67
C GLU A 65 2.68 -10.84 3.68
N CYS A 66 1.62 -10.12 3.30
CA CYS A 66 0.50 -9.86 4.22
C CYS A 66 -0.15 -11.18 4.70
N GLU A 67 -0.30 -12.16 3.81
CA GLU A 67 -0.85 -13.47 4.16
C GLU A 67 0.01 -14.19 5.19
N ASP A 68 1.33 -14.23 4.98
CA ASP A 68 2.25 -14.84 5.92
C ASP A 68 2.18 -14.16 7.29
N PHE A 69 2.07 -12.83 7.34
CA PHE A 69 1.93 -12.10 8.59
C PHE A 69 0.59 -12.38 9.29
N LEU A 70 -0.52 -12.36 8.53
CA LEU A 70 -1.85 -12.69 9.03
C LEU A 70 -1.88 -14.10 9.63
N ASP A 71 -1.38 -15.09 8.91
CA ASP A 71 -1.41 -16.50 9.35
C ASP A 71 -0.44 -16.79 10.49
N SER A 72 0.79 -16.27 10.41
CA SER A 72 1.84 -16.63 11.37
C SER A 72 1.79 -15.84 12.67
N VAL A 73 1.32 -14.59 12.63
CA VAL A 73 1.30 -13.67 13.77
C VAL A 73 -0.12 -13.43 14.24
N VAL A 74 -1.01 -12.92 13.38
CA VAL A 74 -2.34 -12.44 13.81
C VAL A 74 -3.25 -13.60 14.20
N GLU A 75 -3.43 -14.59 13.33
CA GLU A 75 -4.26 -15.78 13.56
C GLU A 75 -3.77 -16.62 14.73
N LYS A 76 -2.45 -16.76 14.85
CA LYS A 76 -1.82 -17.48 15.95
C LYS A 76 -2.15 -16.83 17.31
N ARG A 77 -2.10 -15.49 17.38
CA ARG A 77 -2.44 -14.75 18.60
C ARG A 77 -3.95 -14.70 18.86
N LEU A 78 -4.78 -14.67 17.83
CA LEU A 78 -6.25 -14.79 17.95
C LEU A 78 -6.67 -16.15 18.51
N SER A 79 -5.95 -17.20 18.11
CA SER A 79 -6.19 -18.58 18.54
C SER A 79 -5.70 -18.85 19.97
N ASP A 80 -4.97 -17.92 20.61
CA ASP A 80 -4.53 -18.08 21.98
C ASP A 80 -5.74 -18.05 22.94
N PRO A 81 -6.01 -19.15 23.69
CA PRO A 81 -7.09 -19.17 24.67
C PRO A 81 -6.84 -18.22 25.85
N ALA A 82 -5.60 -17.77 26.07
CA ALA A 82 -5.23 -16.83 27.13
C ALA A 82 -5.39 -15.35 26.71
N ALA A 83 -5.59 -15.05 25.42
CA ALA A 83 -5.82 -13.70 24.96
C ALA A 83 -7.17 -13.17 25.50
N ASP A 84 -7.12 -12.02 26.16
CA ASP A 84 -8.31 -11.37 26.69
C ASP A 84 -9.18 -10.79 25.55
N PRO A 85 -10.46 -10.45 25.82
CA PRO A 85 -11.36 -9.97 24.78
C PRO A 85 -10.88 -8.70 24.08
N PHE A 86 -10.22 -7.78 24.79
CA PHE A 86 -9.69 -6.54 24.21
C PHE A 86 -8.52 -6.84 23.27
N ALA A 87 -7.64 -7.77 23.65
CA ALA A 87 -6.60 -8.31 22.76
C ALA A 87 -7.16 -8.89 21.47
N LYS A 88 -8.26 -9.62 21.55
CA LYS A 88 -8.92 -10.19 20.36
C LYS A 88 -9.53 -9.12 19.47
N ASP A 89 -10.14 -8.09 20.06
CA ASP A 89 -10.72 -6.99 19.29
C ASP A 89 -9.65 -6.21 18.51
N CYS A 90 -8.50 -5.89 19.13
CA CYS A 90 -7.39 -5.24 18.42
C CYS A 90 -6.80 -6.13 17.31
N LEU A 91 -6.62 -7.43 17.56
CA LEU A 91 -6.12 -8.35 16.55
C LEU A 91 -7.10 -8.52 15.38
N LEU A 92 -8.41 -8.55 15.63
CA LEU A 92 -9.44 -8.59 14.59
C LEU A 92 -9.50 -7.29 13.78
N LEU A 93 -9.32 -6.13 14.42
CA LEU A 93 -9.22 -4.85 13.74
C LEU A 93 -8.03 -4.86 12.77
N CYS A 94 -6.84 -5.21 13.26
CA CYS A 94 -5.64 -5.31 12.43
C CYS A 94 -5.82 -6.30 11.28
N LYS A 95 -6.41 -7.47 11.55
CA LYS A 95 -6.74 -8.44 10.52
C LYS A 95 -7.58 -7.80 9.40
N GLN A 96 -8.67 -7.12 9.75
CA GLN A 96 -9.53 -6.45 8.77
C GLN A 96 -8.80 -5.37 7.97
N VAL A 97 -7.96 -4.56 8.63
CA VAL A 97 -7.18 -3.53 7.96
C VAL A 97 -6.25 -4.14 6.92
N TYR A 98 -5.52 -5.20 7.27
CA TYR A 98 -4.57 -5.85 6.37
C TYR A 98 -5.25 -6.65 5.25
N GLU A 99 -6.37 -7.33 5.52
CA GLU A 99 -7.17 -8.00 4.49
C GLU A 99 -7.78 -6.99 3.50
N ASN A 100 -8.22 -5.83 3.99
CA ASN A 100 -8.79 -4.78 3.14
C ASN A 100 -7.73 -3.93 2.42
N ALA A 101 -6.47 -4.01 2.82
CA ALA A 101 -5.39 -3.19 2.26
C ALA A 101 -5.21 -3.43 0.74
N ASP A 102 -5.45 -4.66 0.27
CA ASP A 102 -5.40 -5.02 -1.15
C ASP A 102 -6.44 -4.23 -1.98
N ASP A 103 -7.70 -4.24 -1.54
CA ASP A 103 -8.77 -3.49 -2.20
C ASP A 103 -8.64 -1.97 -2.02
N ALA A 104 -8.13 -1.53 -0.87
CA ALA A 104 -7.82 -0.13 -0.60
C ALA A 104 -6.70 0.41 -1.50
N MET A 105 -5.77 -0.44 -1.94
CA MET A 105 -4.66 -0.06 -2.82
C MET A 105 -5.00 -0.16 -4.32
N LYS A 106 -5.93 -1.04 -4.72
CA LYS A 106 -6.41 -1.12 -6.12
C LYS A 106 -7.08 0.19 -6.59
N LYS A 107 -7.92 0.81 -5.75
CA LYS A 107 -8.65 2.04 -6.11
C LYS A 107 -7.72 3.24 -6.42
N PRO A 108 -6.70 3.56 -5.61
CA PRO A 108 -5.69 4.56 -5.94
C PRO A 108 -5.03 4.34 -7.29
N ILE A 109 -4.74 3.09 -7.70
CA ILE A 109 -4.20 2.81 -9.04
C ILE A 109 -5.19 3.22 -10.12
N GLU A 110 -6.46 2.86 -9.98
CA GLU A 110 -7.50 3.24 -10.94
C GLU A 110 -7.66 4.76 -11.04
N ASP A 111 -7.65 5.43 -9.90
CA ASP A 111 -7.80 6.88 -9.82
C ASP A 111 -6.61 7.63 -10.40
N VAL A 112 -5.38 7.19 -10.09
CA VAL A 112 -4.15 7.73 -10.70
C VAL A 112 -4.18 7.56 -12.22
N ASN A 113 -4.61 6.39 -12.73
CA ASN A 113 -4.74 6.15 -14.17
C ASN A 113 -5.79 7.03 -14.86
N ARG A 114 -6.83 7.47 -14.13
CA ARG A 114 -7.86 8.38 -14.63
C ARG A 114 -7.52 9.87 -14.42
N GLY A 115 -6.39 10.16 -13.78
CA GLY A 115 -5.99 11.53 -13.40
C GLY A 115 -6.73 12.08 -12.17
N SER A 116 -7.43 11.23 -11.42
CA SER A 116 -8.17 11.56 -10.19
C SER A 116 -7.25 11.57 -8.96
N TYR A 117 -6.19 12.39 -8.98
CA TYR A 117 -5.16 12.40 -7.92
C TYR A 117 -5.71 12.76 -6.53
N TYR A 118 -6.74 13.60 -6.46
CA TYR A 118 -7.41 13.90 -5.20
C TYR A 118 -8.07 12.67 -4.57
N SER A 119 -8.78 11.86 -5.37
CA SER A 119 -9.44 10.64 -4.89
C SER A 119 -8.41 9.59 -4.44
N ALA A 120 -7.35 9.40 -5.24
CA ALA A 120 -6.25 8.51 -4.87
C ALA A 120 -5.57 8.94 -3.55
N ASN A 121 -5.41 10.25 -3.33
CA ASN A 121 -4.88 10.79 -2.08
C ASN A 121 -5.80 10.53 -0.89
N VAL A 122 -7.12 10.69 -1.06
CA VAL A 122 -8.11 10.41 -0.01
C VAL A 122 -8.08 8.92 0.37
N ASP A 123 -8.09 8.03 -0.62
CA ASP A 123 -8.10 6.57 -0.38
C ASP A 123 -6.80 6.10 0.30
N LEU A 124 -5.63 6.59 -0.12
CA LEU A 124 -4.36 6.25 0.52
C LEU A 124 -4.23 6.84 1.93
N SER A 125 -4.77 8.04 2.17
CA SER A 125 -4.78 8.67 3.50
C SER A 125 -5.68 7.88 4.45
N ALA A 126 -6.82 7.38 3.97
CA ALA A 126 -7.70 6.51 4.73
C ALA A 126 -7.00 5.20 5.12
N LEU A 127 -6.33 4.54 4.18
CA LEU A 127 -5.56 3.33 4.48
C LEU A 127 -4.44 3.59 5.49
N THR A 128 -3.73 4.71 5.37
CA THR A 128 -2.68 5.08 6.35
C THR A 128 -3.28 5.26 7.74
N THR A 129 -4.44 5.89 7.85
CA THR A 129 -5.16 6.06 9.13
C THR A 129 -5.60 4.71 9.70
N ASP A 130 -6.05 3.79 8.85
CA ASP A 130 -6.45 2.44 9.28
C ASP A 130 -5.24 1.63 9.81
N LEU A 131 -4.08 1.73 9.15
CA LEU A 131 -2.82 1.14 9.61
C LEU A 131 -2.39 1.72 10.97
N GLU A 132 -2.40 3.04 11.12
CA GLU A 132 -2.10 3.73 12.39
C GLU A 132 -3.05 3.29 13.52
N THR A 133 -4.35 3.17 13.21
CA THR A 133 -5.35 2.73 14.20
C THR A 133 -5.09 1.30 14.65
N CYS A 134 -4.73 0.40 13.73
CA CYS A 134 -4.35 -0.97 14.06
C CYS A 134 -3.12 -0.99 14.99
N ILE A 135 -2.05 -0.30 14.61
CA ILE A 135 -0.79 -0.37 15.37
C ILE A 135 -0.93 0.26 16.77
N ASP A 136 -1.70 1.34 16.90
CA ASP A 136 -1.96 1.96 18.20
C ASP A 136 -2.75 1.01 19.11
N CYS A 137 -3.74 0.28 18.59
CA CYS A 137 -4.47 -0.75 19.33
C CYS A 137 -3.52 -1.86 19.82
N ILE A 138 -2.61 -2.32 18.95
CA ILE A 138 -1.62 -3.35 19.30
C ILE A 138 -0.65 -2.87 20.37
N LYS A 139 -0.19 -1.61 20.31
CA LYS A 139 0.71 -1.02 21.31
C LYS A 139 0.10 -0.98 22.70
N GLU A 140 -1.21 -0.76 22.80
CA GLU A 140 -1.89 -0.77 24.10
C GLU A 140 -1.84 -2.14 24.79
N ILE A 141 -1.67 -3.22 24.03
CA ILE A 141 -1.81 -4.60 24.52
C ILE A 141 -0.46 -5.29 24.62
N TYR A 142 0.35 -5.16 23.57
CA TYR A 142 1.63 -5.84 23.43
C TYR A 142 2.83 -4.89 23.53
N GLY A 143 2.60 -3.57 23.64
CA GLY A 143 3.66 -2.57 23.56
C GLY A 143 4.31 -2.54 22.18
N ASP A 144 5.63 -2.34 22.16
CA ASP A 144 6.41 -2.30 20.91
C ASP A 144 6.69 -3.72 20.39
N ASP A 145 5.64 -4.45 20.05
CA ASP A 145 5.74 -5.79 19.50
C ASP A 145 6.49 -5.78 18.17
N GLN A 146 7.67 -6.41 18.13
CA GLN A 146 8.58 -6.29 16.99
C GLN A 146 7.98 -6.84 15.68
N GLU A 147 7.14 -7.87 15.74
CA GLU A 147 6.52 -8.43 14.53
C GLU A 147 5.52 -7.43 13.94
N PHE A 148 4.65 -6.84 14.77
CA PHE A 148 3.72 -5.80 14.35
C PHE A 148 4.42 -4.50 13.93
N MET A 149 5.40 -4.02 14.69
CA MET A 149 6.13 -2.79 14.34
C MET A 149 6.89 -2.92 13.02
N SER A 150 7.46 -4.10 12.73
CA SER A 150 8.19 -4.31 11.48
C SER A 150 7.25 -4.35 10.27
N PHE A 151 6.06 -4.95 10.45
CA PHE A 151 5.05 -4.98 9.41
C PHE A 151 4.43 -3.60 9.16
N ASP A 152 4.09 -2.88 10.23
CA ASP A 152 3.54 -1.53 10.17
C ASP A 152 4.53 -0.53 9.54
N ASP A 153 5.80 -0.55 9.94
CA ASP A 153 6.84 0.30 9.34
C ASP A 153 7.01 0.02 7.84
N TRP A 154 6.91 -1.25 7.43
CA TRP A 154 6.94 -1.62 6.02
C TRP A 154 5.71 -1.10 5.26
N ALA A 155 4.51 -1.32 5.80
CA ALA A 155 3.25 -0.90 5.17
C ALA A 155 3.13 0.64 5.10
N GLY A 156 3.47 1.32 6.18
CA GLY A 156 3.47 2.78 6.30
C GLY A 156 4.44 3.45 5.33
N LYS A 157 5.67 2.94 5.18
CA LYS A 157 6.62 3.48 4.19
C LYS A 157 6.10 3.40 2.77
N ILE A 158 5.39 2.32 2.43
CA ILE A 158 4.80 2.17 1.10
C ILE A 158 3.67 3.17 0.89
N THR A 159 2.76 3.32 1.85
CA THR A 159 1.64 4.27 1.72
C THR A 159 2.14 5.72 1.67
N GLU A 160 3.13 6.08 2.50
CA GLU A 160 3.78 7.38 2.50
C GLU A 160 4.48 7.68 1.18
N ASP A 161 5.31 6.76 0.66
CA ASP A 161 6.00 6.92 -0.62
C ASP A 161 5.01 7.10 -1.79
N ALA A 162 3.85 6.42 -1.72
CA ALA A 162 2.79 6.57 -2.72
C ALA A 162 2.09 7.93 -2.59
N LEU A 163 1.77 8.35 -1.36
CA LEU A 163 1.16 9.65 -1.04
C LEU A 163 2.04 10.82 -1.49
N GLU A 164 3.34 10.83 -1.16
CA GLU A 164 4.26 11.89 -1.54
C GLU A 164 4.26 12.15 -3.06
N LYS A 165 4.14 11.07 -3.84
CA LYS A 165 4.10 11.14 -5.30
C LYS A 165 2.77 11.69 -5.81
N ILE A 166 1.65 11.36 -5.17
CA ILE A 166 0.30 11.78 -5.61
C ILE A 166 -0.02 13.22 -5.16
N VAL A 167 0.39 13.61 -3.95
CA VAL A 167 0.16 14.96 -3.38
C VAL A 167 0.79 16.07 -4.23
N GLY A 168 1.87 15.77 -4.95
CA GLY A 168 2.48 16.69 -5.92
C GLY A 168 1.54 17.12 -7.07
N PHE A 169 0.38 16.48 -7.23
CA PHE A 169 -0.60 16.69 -8.29
C PHE A 169 -2.05 16.84 -7.78
N SER A 170 -2.29 16.81 -6.47
CA SER A 170 -3.64 16.87 -5.88
C SER A 170 -4.16 18.30 -5.66
N SER A 171 -3.55 19.30 -6.28
CA SER A 171 -3.85 20.74 -6.14
C SER A 171 -4.77 21.30 -7.23
#